data_AF-A0A5K1HA61-F1
#
_entry.id   AF-A0A5K1HA61-F1
#
_cell.length_a   1.000
_cell.length_b   1.000
_cell.length_c   1.000
_cell.angle_alpha   90.00
_cell.angle_beta   90.00
_cell.angle_gamma   90.00
#
_symmetry.space_group_name_H-M   'P 1'
#
loop_
_entity.id
_entity.type
_entity.pdbx_description
1 polymer ?
#
loop_
_entity_poly.entity_id
_entity_poly.type
_entity_poly.pdbx_seq_one_letter_code
_entity_poly.pdbx_strand_id
1 'polypeptide(L)' 'MLSLRECQIDELPKSIEDLALLKYLDLSHSHVRWLPSSIGRLCNLQTLDLSNRRIGELLKETGKVCNL' A
#
# COMPACT_ATOMS: atom_id res chain seq x y z
N MET A 1 -9.96 -0.08 11.06
CA MET A 1 -9.52 0.01 9.66
C MET A 1 -8.63 1.23 9.54
N LEU A 2 -7.47 1.10 8.91
CA LEU A 2 -6.55 2.20 8.60
C LEU A 2 -6.26 2.15 7.10
N SER A 3 -6.43 3.27 6.41
CA SER A 3 -6.03 3.41 5.01
C SER A 3 -5.00 4.52 4.91
N LEU A 4 -3.87 4.21 4.29
CA LEU A 4 -2.81 5.11 3.90
C LEU A 4 -2.66 5.07 2.37
N ARG A 5 -3.76 4.76 1.67
CA ARG A 5 -3.82 4.68 0.22
C ARG A 5 -3.33 5.98 -0.41
N GLU A 6 -2.56 5.86 -1.49
CA GLU A 6 -1.96 7.00 -2.22
C GLU A 6 -1.05 7.92 -1.38
N CYS A 7 -0.62 7.47 -0.19
CA CYS A 7 0.35 8.23 0.62
C CYS A 7 1.79 7.99 0.15
N GLN A 8 2.59 9.06 0.16
CA GLN A 8 4.03 9.03 -0.12
C GLN A 8 4.80 8.72 1.17
N ILE A 9 4.65 7.48 1.64
CA ILE A 9 5.32 6.98 2.84
C ILE A 9 6.32 5.93 2.38
N ASP A 10 7.59 6.11 2.74
CA ASP A 10 8.66 5.14 2.43
C ASP A 10 8.61 3.91 3.35
N GLU A 11 8.29 4.13 4.62
CA GLU A 11 8.22 3.11 5.68
C GLU A 11 7.13 3.47 6.69
N LEU A 12 6.39 2.48 7.20
CA LEU A 12 5.45 2.70 8.29
C LEU A 12 6.19 2.92 9.62
N PRO A 13 5.72 3.83 10.48
CA PRO A 13 6.34 4.06 11.78
C PRO A 13 6.18 2.82 12.66
N LYS A 14 7.16 2.61 13.56
CA LYS A 14 7.15 1.47 14.50
C LYS A 14 5.88 1.42 15.35
N SER A 15 5.31 2.59 15.69
CA SER A 15 4.05 2.75 16.44
C SER A 15 2.82 2.17 15.76
N ILE A 16 2.91 1.68 14.51
CA ILE A 16 1.86 0.86 13.92
C ILE A 16 1.53 -0.35 14.81
N GLU A 17 2.49 -0.84 15.59
CA GLU A 17 2.30 -1.94 16.54
C GLU A 17 1.29 -1.66 17.66
N ASP A 18 1.06 -0.38 17.99
CA ASP A 18 0.09 0.03 19.01
C ASP A 18 -1.36 -0.16 18.54
N LEU A 19 -1.56 -0.37 17.23
CA LEU A 19 -2.87 -0.61 16.63
C LEU A 19 -3.29 -2.08 16.79
N ALA A 20 -3.28 -2.58 18.03
CA ALA A 20 -3.52 -3.99 18.36
C ALA A 20 -4.89 -4.52 17.87
N LEU A 21 -5.88 -3.64 17.69
CA LEU A 21 -7.23 -3.99 17.19
C LEU A 21 -7.39 -3.81 15.66
N LEU A 22 -6.33 -3.45 14.95
CA LEU A 22 -6.40 -3.18 13.52
C LEU A 22 -6.66 -4.48 12.75
N LYS A 23 -7.82 -4.54 12.08
CA LYS A 23 -8.20 -5.68 11.24
C LYS A 23 -7.88 -5.49 9.76
N TYR A 24 -7.79 -4.24 9.30
CA TYR A 24 -7.60 -3.91 7.90
C TYR A 24 -6.62 -2.75 7.79
N LEU A 25 -5.55 -2.95 7.02
CA LEU A 25 -4.55 -1.95 6.66
C LEU A 25 -4.45 -1.87 5.14
N ASP A 26 -4.73 -0.70 4.59
CA ASP A 26 -4.66 -0.45 3.15
C ASP A 26 -3.51 0.51 2.84
N LEU A 27 -2.50 -0.02 2.17
CA LEU A 27 -1.36 0.71 1.60
C LEU A 27 -1.41 0.63 0.06
N SER A 28 -2.59 0.40 -0.51
CA SER A 28 -2.74 0.35 -1.96
C SER A 28 -2.33 1.70 -2.55
N HIS A 29 -1.60 1.65 -3.65
CA HIS A 29 -1.12 2.83 -4.36
C HIS A 29 -0.19 3.74 -3.52
N SER A 30 0.31 3.24 -2.39
CA SER A 30 1.29 3.94 -1.57
C SER A 30 2.70 3.57 -2.00
N HIS A 31 3.67 4.45 -1.73
CA HIS A 31 5.08 4.24 -2.10
C HIS A 31 5.88 3.49 -1.03
N VAL A 32 5.22 2.67 -0.22
CA VAL A 32 5.85 1.94 0.89
C VAL A 32 6.83 0.92 0.31
N ARG A 33 8.12 1.15 0.56
CA ARG A 33 9.21 0.28 0.11
C ARG A 33 9.46 -0.85 1.11
N TRP A 34 9.27 -0.56 2.39
CA TRP A 34 9.53 -1.49 3.48
C TRP A 34 8.43 -1.42 4.53
N LEU A 35 8.07 -2.58 5.08
CA LEU A 35 7.26 -2.66 6.29
C LEU A 35 8.19 -2.81 7.49
N PRO A 36 7.92 -2.12 8.61
CA PRO A 36 8.71 -2.28 9.82
C PRO A 36 8.57 -3.71 10.35
N SER A 37 9.61 -4.23 11.01
CA SER A 37 9.56 -5.56 11.64
C SER A 37 8.43 -5.70 12.67
N SER A 38 7.94 -4.57 13.21
CA SER A 38 6.81 -4.50 14.11
C SER A 38 5.45 -4.79 13.47
N ILE A 39 5.35 -4.85 12.14
CA ILE A 39 4.10 -5.23 11.44
C ILE A 39 3.59 -6.61 11.88
N GLY A 40 4.50 -7.52 12.27
CA GLY A 40 4.16 -8.84 12.80
C GLY A 40 3.47 -8.83 14.17
N ARG A 41 3.43 -7.68 14.87
CA ARG A 41 2.71 -7.51 16.13
C ARG A 41 1.23 -7.16 15.95
N LEU A 42 0.79 -6.91 14.72
CA LEU A 42 -0.62 -6.68 14.39
C LEU A 42 -1.40 -8.01 14.40
N CYS A 43 -1.52 -8.64 15.56
CA CYS A 43 -2.09 -9.99 15.72
C CYS A 43 -3.55 -10.10 15.26
N ASN A 44 -4.28 -8.99 15.20
CA ASN A 44 -5.67 -8.95 14.73
C ASN A 44 -5.82 -8.56 13.26
N LEU A 45 -4.71 -8.33 12.53
CA LEU A 45 -4.77 -7.94 11.12
C LEU A 45 -5.27 -9.10 10.27
N GLN A 46 -6.38 -8.85 9.57
CA GLN A 46 -7.03 -9.82 8.69
C GLN A 46 -6.73 -9.51 7.23
N THR A 47 -6.44 -8.25 6.91
CA THR A 47 -6.16 -7.83 5.53
C THR A 47 -5.10 -6.75 5.50
N LEU A 48 -4.12 -6.96 4.64
CA LEU A 48 -3.10 -6.00 4.26
C LEU A 48 -3.15 -5.83 2.73
N ASP A 49 -3.61 -4.68 2.26
CA ASP A 49 -3.62 -4.37 0.82
C ASP A 49 -2.35 -3.59 0.44
N LEU A 50 -1.54 -4.17 -0.46
CA LEU A 50 -0.32 -3.58 -1.02
C LEU A 50 -0.43 -3.36 -2.54
N SER A 51 -1.64 -3.39 -3.09
CA SER A 51 -1.87 -3.35 -4.53
C SER A 51 -1.42 -2.02 -5.14
N ASN A 52 -0.59 -2.07 -6.19
CA ASN A 52 -0.06 -0.87 -6.85
C ASN A 52 -0.63 -0.72 -8.28
N ARG A 53 -0.93 0.51 -8.74
CA ARG A 53 -1.61 0.76 -10.04
C ARG A 53 -0.79 0.44 -11.30
N ARG A 54 0.35 -0.26 -11.21
CA ARG A 54 1.29 -0.41 -12.34
C ARG A 54 0.72 -1.06 -13.60
N ILE A 55 -0.44 -1.72 -13.56
CA ILE A 55 -1.09 -2.28 -14.76
C ILE A 55 -2.06 -1.27 -15.44
N GLY A 56 -2.60 -0.29 -14.72
CA GLY A 56 -3.59 0.67 -15.26
C GLY A 56 -3.00 1.93 -15.89
N GLU A 57 -1.82 2.38 -15.45
CA GLU A 57 -1.13 3.54 -16.04
C GLU A 57 -0.41 3.20 -17.34
N LEU A 58 0.02 1.95 -17.50
CA LEU A 58 0.66 1.46 -18.73
C LEU A 58 -0.25 1.59 -19.96
N LEU A 59 -1.57 1.44 -19.77
CA LEU A 59 -2.56 1.61 -20.85
C LEU A 59 -2.89 3.07 -21.19
N LYS A 60 -2.51 4.04 -20.34
CA LYS A 60 -2.65 5.47 -20.67
C LYS A 60 -1.53 5.97 -21.59
N GLU A 61 -0.32 5.42 -21.47
CA GLU A 61 0.80 5.81 -22.34
C GLU A 61 0.78 5.11 -23.70
N THR A 62 0.24 3.90 -23.82
CA THR A 62 0.13 3.19 -25.10
C THR A 62 -1.02 3.68 -25.99
N GLY A 63 -1.79 4.68 -25.57
CA GLY A 63 -2.84 5.33 -26.39
C GLY A 63 -2.29 6.24 -27.50
N LYS A 64 -0.98 6.46 -27.58
CA LYS A 64 -0.30 7.06 -28.74
C LYS A 64 0.28 5.98 -29.64
N VAL A 65 -0.58 5.11 -30.17
CA VAL A 65 -0.23 4.47 -31.44
C VAL A 65 -0.51 5.51 -32.51
N CYS A 66 0.51 6.31 -32.85
CA CYS A 66 0.50 7.00 -34.12
C CYS A 66 0.32 5.92 -35.19
N ASN A 67 -0.73 6.03 -35.99
CA ASN A 67 -0.95 5.22 -37.18
C ASN A 67 0.38 4.98 -37.91
N LEU A 68 0.81 3.72 -37.96
CA LEU A 68 1.74 3.16 -38.93
C LEU A 68 1.05 1.98 -39.58
#